data_AF-A0A2S1XXP4-F1
#
_entry.id   AF-A0A2S1XXP4-F1
#
_cell.length_a   1.000
_cell.length_b   1.000
_cell.length_c   1.000
_cell.angle_alpha   90.00
_cell.angle_beta   90.00
_cell.angle_gamma   90.00
#
_symmetry.space_group_name_H-M   'P 1'
#
loop_
_entity.id
_entity.type
_entity.pdbx_description
1 polymer ?
#
loop_
_entity_poly.entity_id
_entity_poly.type
_entity_poly.pdbx_seq_one_letter_code
_entity_poly.pdbx_strand_id
1 'polypeptide(L)'
;MYVGKFIQLHVAANKSLKIVEMGDVKLVAITSSIPTTFNGGIKRYKGVTYVSLSQTAQTTIDFPKRIYKEGQECTSVTSPDQGPFARDVRLNCYGRCVVTGVRSPWRTEAAHLTPRHEEGIPDVTNGILLRRDIHTLFDNDHCAINPDTMKIYFSREARELDDDLLKWHGNEIETTRMQVPVNIENLRIRWQKFKAKDRQRK
;
A
#
# COMPACT_ATOMS: atom_id res chain seq x y z
N MET A 1 21.79 17.55 -33.08
CA MET A 1 23.13 18.13 -33.24
C MET A 1 24.15 17.20 -32.61
N TYR A 2 25.07 16.72 -33.44
CA TYR A 2 26.19 15.91 -33.02
C TYR A 2 27.46 16.73 -33.17
N VAL A 3 28.42 16.55 -32.27
CA VAL A 3 29.79 17.05 -32.43
C VAL A 3 30.73 15.86 -32.43
N GLY A 4 31.82 15.96 -33.16
CA GLY A 4 32.81 14.90 -33.26
C GLY A 4 34.09 15.41 -33.88
N LYS A 5 35.10 14.55 -33.92
CA LYS A 5 36.36 14.81 -34.59
C LYS A 5 36.20 14.53 -36.08
N PHE A 6 36.48 15.52 -36.93
CA PHE A 6 36.52 15.30 -38.37
C PHE A 6 37.63 14.29 -38.70
N ILE A 7 37.29 13.23 -39.45
CA ILE A 7 38.26 12.24 -39.93
C ILE A 7 38.60 12.57 -41.38
N GLN A 8 37.60 12.54 -42.27
CA GLN A 8 37.83 12.64 -43.70
C GLN A 8 36.60 13.14 -44.46
N LEU A 9 36.82 13.75 -45.63
CA LEU A 9 35.77 14.16 -46.56
C LEU A 9 35.86 13.28 -47.81
N HIS A 10 34.77 12.59 -48.11
CA HIS A 10 34.62 11.79 -49.32
C HIS A 10 33.77 12.55 -50.35
N VAL A 11 34.21 12.54 -51.61
CA VAL A 11 33.42 13.08 -52.72
C VAL A 11 32.63 11.93 -53.30
N ALA A 12 31.31 12.01 -53.25
CA ALA A 12 30.47 10.96 -53.81
C ALA A 12 30.55 10.97 -55.35
N ALA A 13 30.27 9.82 -55.98
CA ALA A 13 30.35 9.65 -57.42
C ALA A 13 29.50 10.67 -58.22
N ASN A 14 28.45 11.21 -57.61
CA ASN A 14 27.73 12.38 -58.11
C ASN A 14 28.35 13.65 -57.53
N LYS A 15 28.97 14.51 -58.38
CA LYS A 15 29.76 15.70 -57.98
C LYS A 15 29.03 16.72 -57.08
N SER A 16 27.72 16.56 -56.90
CA SER A 16 26.88 17.40 -56.04
C SER A 16 26.81 16.95 -54.57
N LEU A 17 27.29 15.74 -54.23
CA LEU A 17 27.21 15.18 -52.88
C LEU A 17 28.60 14.99 -52.27
N LYS A 18 28.78 15.47 -51.04
CA LYS A 18 29.98 15.28 -50.23
C LYS A 18 29.59 14.56 -48.95
N ILE A 19 30.35 13.55 -48.57
CA ILE A 19 30.13 12.76 -47.35
C ILE A 19 31.24 13.11 -46.36
N VAL A 20 30.87 13.48 -45.14
CA VAL A 20 31.83 13.77 -44.08
C VAL A 20 31.86 12.59 -43.13
N GLU A 21 33.05 12.02 -42.92
CA GLU A 21 33.31 11.00 -41.93
C GLU A 21 33.77 11.66 -40.62
N MET A 22 33.09 11.36 -39.53
CA MET A 22 33.40 11.88 -38.19
C MET A 22 33.62 10.74 -37.20
N GLY A 23 34.66 10.88 -36.38
CA GLY A 23 34.96 10.01 -35.24
C GLY A 23 34.57 10.64 -33.92
N ASP A 24 34.55 9.83 -32.86
CA ASP A 24 34.25 10.26 -31.48
C ASP A 24 32.94 11.07 -31.37
N VAL A 25 31.92 10.65 -32.13
CA VAL A 25 30.67 11.38 -32.25
C VAL A 25 29.91 11.36 -30.93
N LYS A 26 29.64 12.55 -30.37
CA LYS A 26 28.82 12.75 -29.17
C LYS A 26 27.56 13.53 -29.53
N LEU A 27 26.40 13.05 -29.07
CA LEU A 27 25.14 13.78 -29.16
C LEU A 27 25.16 14.90 -28.11
N VAL A 28 25.05 16.16 -28.57
CA VAL A 28 25.12 17.33 -27.66
C VAL A 28 23.76 18.01 -27.52
N ALA A 29 22.91 17.95 -28.54
CA ALA A 29 21.57 18.51 -28.47
C ALA A 29 20.63 17.81 -29.45
N ILE A 30 19.34 17.81 -29.14
CA ILE A 30 18.29 17.47 -30.09
C ILE A 30 17.51 18.75 -30.34
N THR A 31 17.51 19.22 -31.58
CA THR A 31 16.71 20.37 -32.01
C THR A 31 15.49 19.87 -32.75
N SER A 32 14.31 20.11 -32.22
CA SER A 32 13.04 19.98 -32.93
C SER A 32 12.83 21.26 -33.75
N SER A 33 13.24 21.28 -35.01
CA SER A 33 12.76 22.33 -35.92
C SER A 33 11.32 21.99 -36.31
N ILE A 34 10.35 22.73 -35.78
CA ILE A 34 9.03 22.80 -36.41
C ILE A 34 9.25 23.55 -37.73
N PRO A 35 8.95 22.97 -38.91
CA PRO A 35 9.13 23.66 -40.18
C PRO A 35 8.07 24.76 -40.27
N THR A 36 8.38 25.96 -39.79
CA THR A 36 7.61 27.14 -40.14
C THR A 36 8.03 27.54 -41.54
N THR A 37 7.07 27.57 -42.45
CA THR A 37 7.25 28.11 -43.81
C THR A 37 7.73 29.56 -43.70
N PHE A 38 9.02 29.80 -43.91
CA PHE A 38 9.56 31.14 -44.06
C PHE A 38 9.75 31.43 -45.56
N ASN A 39 9.06 32.48 -46.03
CA ASN A 39 9.08 32.99 -47.40
C ASN A 39 8.74 32.01 -48.53
N GLY A 40 7.45 31.67 -48.63
CA GLY A 40 6.82 31.48 -49.96
C GLY A 40 7.48 30.46 -50.90
N GLY A 41 7.72 29.23 -50.43
CA GLY A 41 7.72 28.07 -51.33
C GLY A 41 8.93 27.88 -52.24
N ILE A 42 10.15 27.78 -51.69
CA ILE A 42 11.29 27.18 -52.41
C ILE A 42 11.85 26.00 -51.61
N LYS A 43 11.54 24.76 -52.04
CA LYS A 43 12.15 23.54 -51.50
C LYS A 43 13.59 23.42 -52.02
N ARG A 44 14.59 23.64 -51.16
CA ARG A 44 15.98 23.29 -51.46
C ARG A 44 16.29 21.90 -50.89
N TYR A 45 16.49 20.91 -51.76
CA TYR A 45 17.02 19.60 -51.38
C TYR A 45 18.50 19.76 -51.01
N LYS A 46 18.80 19.92 -49.72
CA LYS A 46 20.17 19.87 -49.20
C LYS A 46 20.33 18.69 -48.24
N GLY A 47 21.18 17.74 -48.64
CA GLY A 47 21.90 16.79 -47.80
C GLY A 47 21.09 16.00 -46.78
N VAL A 48 20.56 14.84 -47.18
CA VAL A 48 20.06 13.85 -46.23
C VAL A 48 21.27 13.14 -45.60
N THR A 49 21.48 13.33 -44.30
CA THR A 49 22.49 12.58 -43.54
C THR A 49 21.83 11.35 -42.95
N TYR A 50 22.23 10.16 -43.39
CA TYR A 50 21.77 8.90 -42.81
C TYR A 50 22.73 8.49 -41.68
N VAL A 51 22.20 8.27 -40.49
CA VAL A 51 22.93 7.66 -39.37
C VAL A 51 22.34 6.27 -39.16
N SER A 52 23.11 5.21 -39.44
CA SER A 52 22.75 3.86 -39.02
C SER A 52 23.21 3.65 -37.58
N LEU A 53 22.29 3.73 -36.63
CA LEU A 53 22.55 3.28 -35.26
C LEU A 53 22.52 1.76 -35.26
N SER A 54 23.61 1.12 -34.82
CA SER A 54 23.58 -0.30 -34.46
C SER A 54 22.46 -0.49 -33.45
N GLN A 55 21.51 -1.39 -33.72
CA GLN A 55 20.40 -1.65 -32.81
C GLN A 55 20.98 -2.13 -31.46
N THR A 56 21.09 -1.21 -30.50
CA THR A 56 21.20 -1.60 -29.09
C THR A 56 19.94 -2.40 -28.79
N ALA A 57 20.11 -3.68 -28.48
CA ALA A 57 19.02 -4.57 -28.10
C ALA A 57 18.24 -3.89 -26.97
N GLN A 58 17.10 -3.31 -27.33
CA GLN A 58 16.12 -2.84 -26.37
C GLN A 58 15.52 -4.10 -25.79
N THR A 59 15.99 -4.50 -24.61
CA THR A 59 15.32 -5.53 -23.83
C THR A 59 14.00 -4.94 -23.36
N THR A 60 12.97 -5.04 -24.18
CA THR A 60 11.60 -4.70 -23.79
C THR A 60 11.18 -5.68 -22.70
N ILE A 61 11.12 -5.20 -21.46
CA ILE A 61 10.55 -5.94 -20.33
C ILE A 61 9.03 -5.93 -20.55
N ASP A 62 8.48 -7.04 -21.04
CA ASP A 62 7.04 -7.23 -21.18
C ASP A 62 6.46 -7.74 -19.85
N PHE A 63 5.70 -6.89 -19.18
CA PHE A 63 4.97 -7.29 -17.98
C PHE A 63 3.67 -8.00 -18.40
N PRO A 64 3.29 -9.11 -17.76
CA PRO A 64 2.05 -9.79 -18.10
C PRO A 64 0.87 -8.82 -17.99
N LYS A 65 0.17 -8.59 -19.10
CA LYS A 65 -1.05 -7.78 -19.12
C LYS A 65 -2.12 -8.48 -18.29
N ARG A 66 -2.38 -7.97 -17.08
CA ARG A 66 -3.53 -8.40 -16.28
C ARG A 66 -4.81 -8.00 -17.01
N ILE A 67 -5.68 -8.97 -17.24
CA ILE A 67 -7.04 -8.72 -17.74
C ILE A 67 -7.87 -8.28 -16.53
N TYR A 68 -8.21 -7.00 -16.45
CA TYR A 68 -9.12 -6.48 -15.43
C TYR A 68 -10.55 -6.74 -15.86
N LYS A 69 -11.36 -7.34 -14.98
CA LYS A 69 -12.81 -7.44 -15.20
C LYS A 69 -13.45 -6.10 -14.84
N GLU A 70 -14.52 -5.75 -15.55
CA GLU A 70 -15.30 -4.55 -15.26
C GLU A 70 -15.85 -4.63 -13.82
N GLY A 71 -15.74 -3.51 -13.08
CA GLY A 71 -16.20 -3.44 -11.69
C GLY A 71 -17.72 -3.65 -11.63
N GLN A 72 -18.18 -4.35 -10.61
CA GLN A 72 -19.60 -4.58 -10.40
C GLN A 72 -20.14 -3.54 -9.42
N GLU A 73 -21.29 -2.92 -9.73
CA GLU A 73 -21.96 -2.03 -8.77
C GLU A 73 -22.39 -2.85 -7.54
N CYS A 74 -21.94 -2.41 -6.36
CA CYS A 74 -22.25 -3.03 -5.09
C CYS A 74 -22.96 -2.03 -4.18
N THR A 75 -24.22 -2.30 -3.85
CA THR A 75 -24.97 -1.54 -2.86
C THR A 75 -24.62 -2.07 -1.47
N SER A 76 -23.83 -1.31 -0.70
CA SER A 76 -23.49 -1.67 0.68
C SER A 76 -24.46 -1.02 1.66
N VAL A 77 -25.07 -1.83 2.53
CA VAL A 77 -25.90 -1.34 3.65
C VAL A 77 -25.06 -1.43 4.93
N THR A 78 -24.76 -0.29 5.54
CA THR A 78 -24.03 -0.22 6.82
C THR A 78 -25.02 -0.04 7.96
N SER A 79 -24.82 -0.73 9.09
CA SER A 79 -25.67 -0.52 10.26
C SER A 79 -25.46 0.89 10.85
N PRO A 80 -26.54 1.65 11.13
CA PRO A 80 -26.46 3.06 11.52
C PRO A 80 -25.79 3.31 12.89
N ASP A 81 -25.74 2.29 13.73
CA ASP A 81 -25.17 2.32 15.09
C ASP A 81 -23.64 2.10 15.13
N GLN A 82 -23.02 1.67 14.04
CA GLN A 82 -21.56 1.45 13.98
C GLN A 82 -20.75 2.74 14.19
N GLY A 83 -21.20 3.85 13.61
CA GLY A 83 -20.56 5.16 13.78
C GLY A 83 -20.60 5.66 15.22
N PRO A 84 -21.80 5.74 15.85
CA PRO A 84 -21.95 6.07 17.26
C PRO A 84 -21.13 5.16 18.19
N PHE A 85 -21.23 3.84 18.03
CA PHE A 85 -20.46 2.87 18.82
C PHE A 85 -18.95 3.14 18.74
N ALA A 86 -18.41 3.31 17.54
CA ALA A 86 -16.99 3.55 17.36
C ALA A 86 -16.52 4.87 18.01
N ARG A 87 -17.36 5.90 17.98
CA ARG A 87 -17.10 7.17 18.66
C ARG A 87 -17.08 6.99 20.18
N ASP A 88 -18.06 6.29 20.73
CA ASP A 88 -18.22 6.12 22.18
C ASP A 88 -17.11 5.23 22.77
N VAL A 89 -16.74 4.14 22.10
CA VAL A 89 -15.58 3.31 22.47
C VAL A 89 -14.28 4.10 22.42
N ARG A 90 -14.10 4.94 21.40
CA ARG A 90 -12.91 5.81 21.29
C ARG A 90 -12.84 6.79 22.45
N LEU A 91 -13.96 7.40 22.84
CA LEU A 91 -14.04 8.31 23.99
C LEU A 91 -13.74 7.56 25.29
N ASN A 92 -14.29 6.36 25.47
CA ASN A 92 -14.03 5.51 26.62
C ASN A 92 -12.54 5.22 26.80
N CYS A 93 -11.82 4.95 25.71
CA CYS A 93 -10.39 4.66 25.71
C CYS A 93 -9.50 5.93 25.64
N TYR A 94 -10.06 7.14 25.82
CA TYR A 94 -9.35 8.42 25.67
C TYR A 94 -8.55 8.54 24.36
N GLY A 95 -9.13 8.01 23.28
CA GLY A 95 -8.56 8.03 21.94
C GLY A 95 -7.30 7.19 21.79
N ARG A 96 -7.01 6.24 22.68
CA ARG A 96 -5.79 5.42 22.66
C ARG A 96 -6.07 3.94 22.42
N CYS A 97 -5.19 3.31 21.66
CA CYS A 97 -5.14 1.86 21.63
C CYS A 97 -4.76 1.32 23.02
N VAL A 98 -5.56 0.39 23.55
CA VAL A 98 -5.35 -0.20 24.89
C VAL A 98 -4.09 -1.07 24.98
N VAL A 99 -3.58 -1.53 23.84
CA VAL A 99 -2.37 -2.39 23.77
C VAL A 99 -1.11 -1.57 23.53
N THR A 100 -1.17 -0.62 22.59
CA THR A 100 0.03 0.09 22.09
C THR A 100 0.14 1.52 22.58
N GLY A 101 -0.92 2.09 23.14
CA GLY A 101 -1.01 3.48 23.57
C GLY A 101 -1.08 4.51 22.43
N VAL A 102 -1.07 4.08 21.17
CA VAL A 102 -1.16 4.97 19.99
C VAL A 102 -2.46 5.75 20.00
N ARG A 103 -2.37 7.07 19.74
CA ARG A 103 -3.52 8.00 19.69
C ARG A 103 -4.01 8.34 18.28
N SER A 104 -3.25 7.97 17.26
CA SER A 104 -3.55 8.39 15.89
C SER A 104 -4.88 7.78 15.43
N PRO A 105 -5.90 8.60 15.08
CA PRO A 105 -7.22 8.08 14.75
C PRO A 105 -7.20 7.22 13.50
N TRP A 106 -6.29 7.51 12.57
CA TRP A 106 -6.05 6.75 11.33
C TRP A 106 -5.47 5.35 11.55
N ARG A 107 -4.88 5.11 12.73
CA ARG A 107 -4.24 3.83 13.09
C ARG A 107 -5.06 3.01 14.06
N THR A 108 -6.19 3.52 14.54
CA THR A 108 -6.98 2.87 15.58
C THR A 108 -8.43 2.72 15.17
N GLU A 109 -9.04 1.59 15.54
CA GLU A 109 -10.45 1.31 15.31
C GLU A 109 -11.08 0.70 16.57
N ALA A 110 -12.40 0.83 16.68
CA ALA A 110 -13.17 0.21 17.76
C ALA A 110 -13.50 -1.23 17.37
N ALA A 111 -13.03 -2.17 18.19
CA ALA A 111 -13.29 -3.60 18.05
C ALA A 111 -14.45 -4.01 18.95
N HIS A 112 -15.35 -4.84 18.43
CA HIS A 112 -16.41 -5.46 19.25
C HIS A 112 -15.85 -6.67 19.98
N LEU A 113 -16.15 -6.82 21.27
CA LEU A 113 -15.83 -8.04 22.02
C LEU A 113 -16.71 -9.20 21.54
N THR A 114 -18.01 -8.96 21.51
CA THR A 114 -19.02 -9.83 20.87
C THR A 114 -19.46 -9.17 19.56
N PRO A 115 -19.18 -9.79 18.39
CA PRO A 115 -19.58 -9.25 17.10
C PRO A 115 -21.09 -9.07 16.97
N ARG A 116 -21.51 -8.09 16.16
CA ARG A 116 -22.93 -7.81 15.89
C ARG A 116 -23.70 -9.03 15.35
N HIS A 117 -23.08 -9.83 14.49
CA HIS A 117 -23.73 -11.01 13.90
C HIS A 117 -24.00 -12.13 14.93
N GLU A 118 -23.42 -12.02 16.13
CA GLU A 118 -23.66 -12.89 17.29
C GLU A 118 -24.52 -12.17 18.34
N GLU A 119 -25.38 -11.24 17.91
CA GLU A 119 -26.27 -10.45 18.78
C GLU A 119 -25.52 -9.52 19.75
N GLY A 120 -24.27 -9.14 19.41
CA GLY A 120 -23.51 -8.16 20.16
C GLY A 120 -24.18 -6.79 20.22
N ILE A 121 -24.48 -6.34 21.44
CA ILE A 121 -25.07 -5.01 21.69
C ILE A 121 -24.00 -3.94 21.37
N PRO A 122 -24.35 -2.87 20.64
CA PRO A 122 -23.45 -1.75 20.33
C PRO A 122 -23.28 -0.82 21.56
N ASP A 123 -22.92 -1.40 22.69
CA ASP A 123 -22.67 -0.70 23.95
C ASP A 123 -21.16 -0.47 24.17
N VAL A 124 -20.81 0.60 24.87
CA VAL A 124 -19.42 0.97 25.13
C VAL A 124 -18.64 -0.13 25.88
N THR A 125 -19.31 -0.90 26.74
CA THR A 125 -18.70 -2.02 27.47
C THR A 125 -18.37 -3.21 26.57
N ASN A 126 -19.03 -3.31 25.41
CA ASN A 126 -18.78 -4.33 24.40
C ASN A 126 -17.68 -3.92 23.39
N GLY A 127 -16.94 -2.84 23.66
CA GLY A 127 -15.95 -2.32 22.73
C GLY A 127 -14.61 -1.96 23.37
N ILE A 128 -13.54 -2.16 22.60
CA ILE A 128 -12.19 -1.71 22.94
C ILE A 128 -11.56 -1.00 21.75
N LEU A 129 -10.75 0.04 22.02
CA LEU A 129 -10.01 0.70 20.96
C LEU A 129 -8.68 0.00 20.73
N LEU A 130 -8.49 -0.53 19.52
CA LEU A 130 -7.30 -1.26 19.11
C LEU A 130 -6.60 -0.56 17.95
N ARG A 131 -5.32 -0.87 17.78
CA ARG A 131 -4.58 -0.51 16.56
C ARG A 131 -5.10 -1.38 15.43
N ARG A 132 -5.17 -0.86 14.20
CA ARG A 132 -5.91 -1.47 13.08
C ARG A 132 -5.42 -2.89 12.72
N ASP A 133 -4.11 -3.11 12.78
CA ASP A 133 -3.49 -4.43 12.62
C ASP A 133 -3.92 -5.41 13.73
N ILE A 134 -3.82 -4.99 14.99
CA ILE A 134 -4.25 -5.78 16.15
C ILE A 134 -5.77 -6.01 16.11
N HIS A 135 -6.56 -5.05 15.65
CA HIS A 135 -8.00 -5.18 15.44
C HIS A 135 -8.31 -6.30 14.45
N THR A 136 -7.63 -6.31 13.29
CA THR A 136 -7.79 -7.39 12.32
C THR A 136 -7.40 -8.76 12.91
N LEU A 137 -6.31 -8.85 13.68
CA LEU A 137 -5.93 -10.08 14.37
C LEU A 137 -6.98 -10.50 15.40
N PHE A 138 -7.56 -9.54 16.12
CA PHE A 138 -8.60 -9.78 17.11
C PHE A 138 -9.86 -10.33 16.47
N ASP A 139 -10.33 -9.71 15.38
CA ASP A 139 -11.50 -10.13 14.62
C ASP A 139 -11.38 -11.56 14.09
N ASN A 140 -10.18 -11.94 13.63
CA ASN A 140 -9.88 -13.26 13.08
C ASN A 140 -9.49 -14.31 14.14
N ASP A 141 -9.69 -14.04 15.43
CA ASP A 141 -9.31 -14.93 16.54
C ASP A 141 -7.82 -15.31 16.57
N HIS A 142 -6.94 -14.46 16.04
CA HIS A 142 -5.48 -14.54 16.20
C HIS A 142 -5.00 -13.71 17.40
N CYS A 143 -5.89 -12.98 18.05
CA CYS A 143 -5.61 -12.18 19.23
C CYS A 143 -6.80 -12.23 20.20
N ALA A 144 -6.55 -12.30 21.50
CA ALA A 144 -7.57 -12.18 22.53
C ALA A 144 -6.99 -11.61 23.82
N ILE A 145 -7.86 -11.10 24.69
CA ILE A 145 -7.51 -10.60 26.02
C ILE A 145 -8.01 -11.61 27.05
N ASN A 146 -7.15 -11.98 27.99
CA ASN A 146 -7.52 -12.84 29.10
C ASN A 146 -8.41 -12.05 30.10
N PRO A 147 -9.64 -12.51 30.40
CA PRO A 147 -10.59 -11.78 31.24
C PRO A 147 -10.14 -11.63 32.69
N ASP A 148 -9.30 -12.54 33.20
CA ASP A 148 -8.90 -12.58 34.61
C ASP A 148 -7.65 -11.73 34.87
N THR A 149 -6.75 -11.65 33.89
CA THR A 149 -5.45 -10.96 34.04
C THR A 149 -5.35 -9.68 33.22
N MET A 150 -6.33 -9.41 32.35
CA MET A 150 -6.33 -8.30 31.39
C MET A 150 -5.07 -8.27 30.49
N LYS A 151 -4.44 -9.43 30.28
CA LYS A 151 -3.29 -9.58 29.40
C LYS A 151 -3.70 -9.95 27.98
N ILE A 152 -3.04 -9.35 26.99
CA ILE A 152 -3.25 -9.67 25.58
C ILE A 152 -2.41 -10.88 25.18
N TYR A 153 -3.00 -11.79 24.40
CA TYR A 153 -2.32 -12.94 23.82
C TYR A 153 -2.59 -12.99 22.33
N PHE A 154 -1.58 -13.48 21.61
CA PHE A 154 -1.60 -13.70 20.17
C PHE A 154 -1.45 -15.20 19.92
N SER A 155 -2.15 -15.70 18.90
CA SER A 155 -2.11 -17.11 18.50
C SER A 155 -0.68 -17.54 18.20
N ARG A 156 -0.40 -18.85 18.32
CA ARG A 156 0.93 -19.39 18.02
C ARG A 156 1.35 -19.09 16.58
N GLU A 157 0.49 -19.38 15.62
CA GLU A 157 0.72 -19.16 14.19
C GLU A 157 1.09 -17.70 13.87
N ALA A 158 0.33 -16.74 14.39
CA ALA A 158 0.62 -15.31 14.16
C ALA A 158 1.99 -14.90 14.72
N ARG A 159 2.38 -15.43 15.88
CA ARG A 159 3.69 -15.14 16.50
C ARG A 159 4.86 -15.81 15.80
N GLU A 160 4.64 -16.91 15.10
CA GLU A 160 5.68 -17.58 14.30
C GLU A 160 5.93 -16.85 12.98
N LEU A 161 4.94 -16.13 12.46
CA LEU A 161 5.04 -15.33 11.23
C LEU A 161 5.56 -13.91 11.50
N ASP A 162 5.13 -13.28 12.59
CA ASP A 162 5.39 -11.87 12.89
C ASP A 162 5.99 -11.70 14.30
N ASP A 163 7.31 -11.52 14.36
CA ASP A 163 8.07 -11.35 15.62
C ASP A 163 7.68 -10.06 16.39
N ASP A 164 7.14 -9.05 15.71
CA ASP A 164 6.78 -7.78 16.34
C ASP A 164 5.66 -7.94 17.38
N LEU A 165 4.81 -8.96 17.22
CA LEU A 165 3.74 -9.32 18.16
C LEU A 165 4.28 -9.78 19.52
N LEU A 166 5.50 -10.33 19.57
CA LEU A 166 6.14 -10.77 20.80
C LEU A 166 6.32 -9.62 21.80
N LYS A 167 6.48 -8.39 21.31
CA LYS A 167 6.59 -7.18 22.14
C LYS A 167 5.37 -6.96 23.03
N TRP A 168 4.18 -7.29 22.53
CA TRP A 168 2.92 -7.06 23.23
C TRP A 168 2.34 -8.32 23.87
N HIS A 169 2.79 -9.49 23.43
CA HIS A 169 2.30 -10.76 23.93
C HIS A 169 2.52 -10.89 25.45
N GLY A 170 1.45 -11.19 26.19
CA GLY A 170 1.47 -11.34 27.64
C GLY A 170 1.52 -10.03 28.42
N ASN A 171 1.51 -8.87 27.75
CA ASN A 171 1.45 -7.58 28.42
C ASN A 171 0.02 -7.29 28.88
N GLU A 172 -0.08 -6.60 30.01
CA GLU A 172 -1.35 -6.07 30.50
C GLU A 172 -1.80 -4.91 29.61
N ILE A 173 -3.08 -4.90 29.24
CA ILE A 173 -3.65 -3.80 28.47
C ILE A 173 -3.97 -2.63 29.40
N GLU A 174 -3.92 -1.42 28.86
CA GLU A 174 -4.26 -0.20 29.57
C GLU A 174 -5.79 -0.13 29.80
N THR A 175 -6.24 -0.56 30.98
CA THR A 175 -7.63 -0.46 31.43
C THR A 175 -7.86 0.68 32.42
N THR A 176 -6.82 1.16 33.11
CA THR A 176 -6.95 2.15 34.20
C THR A 176 -7.48 3.49 33.74
N ARG A 177 -7.24 3.80 32.46
CA ARG A 177 -7.69 5.03 31.83
C ARG A 177 -9.06 4.90 31.18
N MET A 178 -9.73 3.75 31.22
CA MET A 178 -11.07 3.65 30.67
C MET A 178 -12.08 4.36 31.58
N GLN A 179 -13.05 5.07 31.00
CA GLN A 179 -14.13 5.69 31.77
C GLN A 179 -15.09 4.63 32.32
N VAL A 180 -15.35 3.59 31.53
CA VAL A 180 -16.22 2.47 31.82
C VAL A 180 -15.44 1.17 31.55
N PRO A 181 -15.41 0.22 32.51
CA PRO A 181 -14.75 -1.05 32.30
C PRO A 181 -15.44 -1.85 31.20
N VAL A 182 -14.64 -2.66 30.50
CA VAL A 182 -15.12 -3.61 29.51
C VAL A 182 -15.95 -4.72 30.14
N ASN A 183 -16.92 -5.24 29.39
CA ASN A 183 -17.74 -6.36 29.84
C ASN A 183 -16.90 -7.65 29.88
N ILE A 184 -16.65 -8.14 31.10
CA ILE A 184 -15.80 -9.30 31.36
C ILE A 184 -16.41 -10.59 30.77
N GLU A 185 -17.74 -10.72 30.71
CA GLU A 185 -18.38 -11.91 30.18
C GLU A 185 -18.19 -12.01 28.66
N ASN A 186 -18.31 -10.88 27.94
CA ASN A 186 -18.01 -10.84 26.50
C ASN A 186 -16.55 -11.19 26.24
N LEU A 187 -15.63 -10.69 27.07
CA LEU A 187 -14.21 -11.08 27.01
C LEU A 187 -14.01 -12.58 27.28
N ARG A 188 -14.74 -13.16 28.23
CA ARG A 188 -14.65 -14.58 28.58
C ARG A 188 -15.09 -15.47 27.42
N ILE A 189 -16.21 -15.15 26.77
CA ILE A 189 -16.69 -15.86 25.57
C ILE A 189 -15.61 -15.79 24.47
N ARG A 190 -15.09 -14.59 24.21
CA ARG A 190 -14.04 -14.37 23.19
C ARG A 190 -12.76 -15.15 23.50
N TRP A 191 -12.33 -15.15 24.77
CA TRP A 191 -11.16 -15.88 25.25
C TRP A 191 -11.30 -17.41 25.07
N GLN A 192 -12.49 -17.95 25.30
CA GLN A 192 -12.77 -19.35 25.05
C GLN A 192 -12.69 -19.70 23.57
N LYS A 193 -13.26 -18.86 22.68
CA LYS A 193 -13.17 -19.03 21.22
C LYS A 193 -11.71 -19.01 20.73
N PHE A 194 -10.93 -18.05 21.21
CA PHE A 194 -9.51 -17.95 20.92
C PHE A 194 -8.76 -19.22 21.34
N LYS A 195 -8.93 -19.69 22.58
CA LYS A 195 -8.28 -20.92 23.06
C LYS A 195 -8.70 -22.16 22.28
N ALA A 196 -9.96 -22.25 21.87
CA ALA A 196 -10.46 -23.37 21.07
C ALA A 196 -9.80 -23.38 19.68
N LYS A 197 -9.76 -22.25 18.98
CA LYS A 197 -9.13 -22.15 17.66
C LYS A 197 -7.60 -22.28 17.70
N ASP A 198 -6.93 -21.68 18.69
CA ASP A 198 -5.47 -21.78 18.83
C ASP A 198 -5.01 -23.24 19.08
N ARG A 199 -5.85 -24.08 19.70
CA ARG A 199 -5.61 -25.52 19.81
C ARG A 199 -5.80 -26.28 18.50
N GLN A 200 -6.70 -25.81 17.63
CA GLN A 200 -7.03 -26.44 16.35
C GLN A 200 -6.02 -26.09 15.25
N ARG A 201 -5.38 -24.93 15.32
CA ARG A 201 -4.31 -24.47 14.39
C ARG A 201 -2.96 -25.18 14.60
N LYS A 202 -2.96 -26.31 15.31
CA LYS A 202 -1.75 -27.08 15.62
C LYS A 202 -1.21 -27.84 14.42
#